data_AF-A0A948FFH4-F1
#
_entry.id   AF-A0A948FFH4-F1
#
_cell.length_a   1.000
_cell.length_b   1.000
_cell.length_c   1.000
_cell.angle_alpha   90.00
_cell.angle_beta   90.00
_cell.angle_gamma   90.00
#
_symmetry.space_group_name_H-M   'P 1'
#
loop_
_entity.id
_entity.type
_entity.pdbx_description
1 polymer ?
#
loop_
_entity_poly.entity_id
_entity_poly.type
_entity_poly.pdbx_seq_one_letter_code
_entity_poly.pdbx_strand_id
1 'polypeptide(L)'
;MKNYLKKNIFITVLVAFVILLPFISFADPLTGGSTTDPLTGDAPTGSVKIVNPIKVDSIYGLIKVILEGVIKIGIPIVALAIIYSGFLFVAARGKPEELKKAKNALLYTIIGAAILLGSWAIAQLISDTVLAL
;
A
#
# COMPACT_ATOMS: atom_id res chain seq x y z
N MET A 1 9.95 -32.67 -0.07
CA MET A 1 9.76 -31.22 -0.29
C MET A 1 8.90 -30.86 -1.51
N LYS A 2 8.91 -31.65 -2.62
CA LYS A 2 8.16 -31.37 -3.87
C LYS A 2 6.63 -31.25 -3.76
N ASN A 3 6.00 -31.85 -2.74
CA ASN A 3 4.53 -31.90 -2.65
C ASN A 3 3.89 -30.65 -2.03
N TYR A 4 4.66 -29.88 -1.25
CA TYR A 4 4.19 -28.60 -0.69
C TYR A 4 4.10 -27.52 -1.77
N LEU A 5 5.01 -27.57 -2.76
CA LEU A 5 5.04 -26.61 -3.86
C LEU A 5 3.81 -26.75 -4.77
N LYS A 6 3.41 -27.97 -5.13
CA LYS A 6 2.21 -28.19 -5.97
C LYS A 6 0.89 -27.85 -5.25
N LYS A 7 0.78 -28.13 -3.96
CA LYS A 7 -0.47 -27.92 -3.20
C LYS A 7 -0.75 -26.45 -2.89
N ASN A 8 0.30 -25.63 -2.79
CA ASN A 8 0.21 -24.21 -2.47
C ASN A 8 0.63 -23.30 -3.63
N ILE A 9 0.87 -23.86 -4.83
CA ILE A 9 1.39 -23.13 -6.01
C ILE A 9 0.53 -21.91 -6.35
N PHE A 10 -0.81 -22.06 -6.27
CA PHE A 10 -1.74 -20.99 -6.61
C PHE A 10 -1.64 -19.83 -5.61
N ILE A 11 -1.54 -20.15 -4.32
CA ILE A 11 -1.39 -19.15 -3.26
C ILE A 11 -0.02 -18.47 -3.37
N THR A 12 1.05 -19.22 -3.66
CA THR A 12 2.39 -18.65 -3.85
C THR A 12 2.46 -17.74 -5.08
N VAL A 13 1.79 -18.10 -6.17
CA VAL A 13 1.68 -17.26 -7.38
C VAL A 13 0.85 -16.00 -7.11
N LEU A 14 -0.24 -16.10 -6.35
CA LEU A 14 -1.07 -14.95 -5.99
C LEU A 14 -0.32 -13.98 -5.06
N VAL A 15 0.42 -14.51 -4.08
CA VAL A 15 1.27 -13.72 -3.19
C VAL A 15 2.41 -13.07 -3.96
N ALA A 16 3.07 -13.80 -4.87
CA ALA A 16 4.12 -13.24 -5.74
C ALA A 16 3.55 -12.16 -6.68
N PHE A 17 2.34 -12.36 -7.23
CA PHE A 17 1.66 -11.39 -8.08
C PHE A 17 1.33 -10.11 -7.30
N VAL A 18 0.77 -10.22 -6.08
CA VAL A 18 0.49 -9.07 -5.21
C VAL A 18 1.75 -8.30 -4.82
N ILE A 19 2.89 -8.99 -4.65
CA ILE A 19 4.18 -8.35 -4.34
C ILE A 19 4.82 -7.73 -5.60
N LEU A 20 4.60 -8.28 -6.80
CA LEU A 20 5.13 -7.77 -8.06
C LEU A 20 4.27 -6.65 -8.69
N LEU A 21 2.97 -6.58 -8.40
CA LEU A 21 2.06 -5.52 -8.87
C LEU A 21 2.55 -4.07 -8.63
N PRO A 22 3.15 -3.72 -7.48
CA PRO A 22 3.72 -2.37 -7.33
C PRO A 22 4.91 -2.13 -8.28
N PHE A 23 5.67 -3.15 -8.67
CA PHE A 23 6.84 -2.96 -9.56
C PHE A 23 6.46 -2.65 -11.01
N ILE A 24 5.32 -3.14 -11.50
CA ILE A 24 4.83 -2.85 -12.87
C ILE A 24 4.04 -1.54 -12.96
N SER A 25 3.45 -1.05 -11.86
CA SER A 25 2.68 0.20 -11.86
C SER A 25 3.48 1.45 -11.50
N PHE A 26 4.67 1.31 -10.90
CA PHE A 26 5.61 2.42 -10.63
C PHE A 26 6.75 2.51 -11.66
N ALA A 27 6.64 1.85 -12.81
CA ALA A 27 7.46 2.18 -13.97
C ALA A 27 6.89 3.45 -14.60
N ASP A 28 7.22 4.61 -14.02
CA ASP A 28 7.12 5.87 -14.77
C ASP A 28 7.99 5.69 -16.03
N PRO A 29 7.46 5.86 -17.25
CA PRO A 29 8.34 5.99 -18.38
C PRO A 29 9.18 7.22 -18.09
N LEU A 30 10.49 7.04 -18.03
CA LEU A 30 11.47 8.11 -18.20
C LEU A 30 11.32 8.63 -19.64
N THR A 31 10.19 9.24 -19.96
CA THR A 31 10.10 10.18 -21.06
C THR A 31 10.92 11.38 -20.61
N GLY A 32 12.21 11.35 -20.97
CA GLY A 32 12.95 12.54 -21.34
C GLY A 32 12.17 13.24 -22.45
N GLY A 33 11.11 13.93 -22.07
CA GLY A 33 10.28 14.73 -22.94
C GLY A 33 10.98 16.05 -23.17
N SER A 34 11.92 16.04 -24.10
CA SER A 34 12.15 17.18 -24.97
C SER A 34 10.83 17.49 -25.68
N THR A 35 10.02 18.39 -25.12
CA THR A 35 9.07 19.12 -25.95
C THR A 35 9.91 20.11 -26.75
N THR A 36 10.23 19.69 -27.96
CA THR A 36 10.54 20.57 -29.07
C THR A 36 9.34 21.50 -29.30
N ASP A 37 9.37 22.69 -28.69
CA ASP A 37 8.73 23.84 -29.30
C ASP A 37 9.78 24.47 -30.24
N PRO A 38 9.59 24.43 -31.57
CA PRO A 38 10.36 25.31 -32.42
C PRO A 38 9.84 26.73 -32.19
N LEU A 39 10.77 27.70 -32.19
CA LEU A 39 10.54 29.16 -32.15
C LEU A 39 10.50 29.79 -30.75
N THR A 40 11.68 30.01 -30.16
CA THR A 40 12.25 31.35 -29.96
C THR A 40 13.59 31.22 -29.22
N GLY A 41 14.62 31.86 -29.77
CA GLY A 41 15.95 31.85 -29.18
C GLY A 41 15.98 32.70 -27.92
N ASP A 42 16.25 32.05 -26.79
CA ASP A 42 16.89 32.68 -25.64
C ASP A 42 17.79 31.65 -24.94
N ALA A 43 18.88 32.12 -24.35
CA ALA A 43 20.06 31.37 -23.95
C ALA A 43 19.77 30.16 -23.02
N PRO A 44 20.58 29.07 -23.05
CA PRO A 44 20.37 27.90 -22.22
C PRO A 44 20.78 28.24 -20.78
N THR A 45 19.87 28.86 -20.03
CA THR A 45 19.99 28.92 -18.58
C THR A 45 19.61 27.53 -18.07
N GLY A 46 20.62 26.66 -18.00
CA GLY A 46 20.55 25.33 -17.41
C GLY A 46 20.22 25.39 -15.94
N SER A 47 18.98 25.75 -15.61
CA SER A 47 18.35 25.36 -14.37
C SER A 47 17.87 23.93 -14.58
N VAL A 48 18.75 22.95 -14.31
CA VAL A 48 18.30 21.59 -14.01
C VAL A 48 17.44 21.72 -12.75
N LYS A 49 16.15 22.03 -12.93
CA LYS A 49 15.17 21.95 -11.85
C LYS A 49 15.17 20.48 -11.47
N ILE A 50 15.73 20.17 -10.30
CA ILE A 50 15.47 18.89 -9.65
C ILE A 50 13.96 18.88 -9.41
N VAL A 51 13.21 18.27 -10.32
CA VAL A 51 11.80 17.98 -10.13
C VAL A 51 11.77 17.05 -8.93
N ASN A 52 11.17 17.52 -7.84
CA ASN A 52 10.96 16.71 -6.66
C ASN A 52 10.20 15.44 -7.09
N PRO A 53 10.81 14.24 -7.05
CA PRO A 53 10.16 13.01 -7.50
C PRO A 53 8.99 12.63 -6.59
N ILE A 54 8.89 13.25 -5.40
CA ILE A 54 7.77 13.11 -4.48
C ILE A 54 6.67 14.16 -4.77
N LYS A 55 6.93 15.20 -5.58
CA LYS A 55 6.00 16.32 -5.92
C LYS A 55 5.24 16.89 -4.70
N VAL A 56 5.92 16.99 -3.56
CA VAL A 56 5.35 17.56 -2.33
C VAL A 56 6.12 18.80 -1.93
N ASP A 57 5.41 19.91 -1.79
CA ASP A 57 5.99 21.22 -1.47
C ASP A 57 5.82 21.56 0.02
N SER A 58 5.28 20.62 0.81
CA SER A 58 4.96 20.81 2.23
C SER A 58 4.96 19.49 3.00
N ILE A 59 5.28 19.55 4.29
CA ILE A 59 5.23 18.41 5.23
C ILE A 59 3.85 17.72 5.20
N TYR A 60 2.78 18.50 5.07
CA TYR A 60 1.42 18.00 4.90
C TYR A 60 1.25 17.11 3.66
N GLY A 61 1.77 17.55 2.51
CA GLY A 61 1.72 16.77 1.26
C GLY A 61 2.48 15.45 1.39
N LEU A 62 3.63 15.46 2.09
CA LEU A 62 4.42 14.26 2.35
C LEU A 62 3.62 13.23 3.18
N ILE A 63 2.97 13.68 4.27
CA ILE A 63 2.13 12.82 5.12
C ILE A 63 0.96 12.24 4.32
N LYS A 64 0.31 13.06 3.48
CA LYS A 64 -0.81 12.61 2.64
C LYS A 64 -0.38 11.54 1.63
N VAL A 65 0.75 11.73 0.95
CA VAL A 65 1.29 10.75 -0.02
C VAL A 65 1.66 9.43 0.66
N ILE A 66 2.29 9.48 1.85
CA ILE A 66 2.58 8.26 2.63
C ILE A 66 1.27 7.56 3.02
N LEU A 67 0.29 8.31 3.49
CA LEU A 67 -0.97 7.76 3.96
C LEU A 67 -1.78 7.12 2.82
N GLU A 68 -1.84 7.76 1.65
CA GLU A 68 -2.44 7.16 0.45
C GLU A 68 -1.69 5.89 0.02
N GLY A 69 -0.36 5.89 0.07
CA GLY A 69 0.46 4.71 -0.19
C GLY A 69 0.15 3.55 0.77
N VAL A 70 0.06 3.84 2.07
CA VAL A 70 -0.25 2.87 3.12
C VAL A 70 -1.67 2.31 2.95
N ILE A 71 -2.66 3.13 2.59
CA ILE A 71 -4.04 2.66 2.38
C ILE A 71 -4.12 1.78 1.12
N LYS A 72 -3.44 2.18 0.04
CA LYS A 72 -3.44 1.44 -1.23
C LYS A 72 -2.92 0.02 -1.08
N ILE A 73 -1.92 -0.19 -0.21
CA ILE A 73 -1.39 -1.53 0.10
C ILE A 73 -2.09 -2.17 1.32
N GLY A 74 -2.57 -1.37 2.26
CA GLY A 74 -3.14 -1.83 3.53
C GLY A 74 -4.51 -2.49 3.36
N ILE A 75 -5.39 -1.92 2.51
CA ILE A 75 -6.71 -2.50 2.23
C ILE A 75 -6.62 -3.95 1.73
N PRO A 76 -5.83 -4.28 0.68
CA PRO A 76 -5.74 -5.66 0.21
C PRO A 76 -5.10 -6.60 1.25
N ILE A 77 -4.14 -6.13 2.05
CA ILE A 77 -3.54 -6.92 3.14
C ILE A 77 -4.58 -7.27 4.20
N VAL A 78 -5.38 -6.30 4.64
CA VAL A 78 -6.46 -6.52 5.61
C VAL A 78 -7.50 -7.50 5.06
N ALA A 79 -7.90 -7.34 3.80
CA ALA A 79 -8.84 -8.26 3.16
C ALA A 79 -8.31 -9.71 3.14
N LEU A 80 -7.04 -9.91 2.79
CA LEU A 80 -6.40 -11.23 2.83
C LEU A 80 -6.33 -11.81 4.25
N ALA A 81 -6.03 -10.98 5.25
CA ALA A 81 -5.99 -11.39 6.65
C ALA A 81 -7.38 -11.85 7.15
N ILE A 82 -8.45 -11.15 6.75
CA ILE A 82 -9.84 -11.56 7.06
C ILE A 82 -10.14 -12.92 6.43
N ILE A 83 -9.85 -13.10 5.14
CA ILE A 83 -10.07 -14.38 4.44
C ILE A 83 -9.30 -15.52 5.12
N TYR A 84 -8.04 -15.29 5.48
CA TYR A 84 -7.20 -16.27 6.19
C TYR A 84 -7.78 -16.63 7.56
N SER A 85 -8.23 -15.65 8.33
CA SER A 85 -8.87 -15.90 9.63
C SER A 85 -10.16 -16.72 9.49
N GLY A 86 -10.97 -16.43 8.45
CA GLY A 86 -12.18 -17.18 8.12
C GLY A 86 -11.87 -18.64 7.74
N PHE A 87 -10.84 -18.87 6.93
CA PHE A 87 -10.41 -20.23 6.60
C PHE A 87 -9.96 -20.99 7.84
N LEU A 88 -9.25 -20.33 8.76
CA LEU A 88 -8.79 -20.95 10.00
C LEU A 88 -9.97 -21.34 10.91
N PHE A 89 -11.05 -20.54 10.93
CA PHE A 89 -12.29 -20.88 11.63
C PHE A 89 -12.97 -22.13 11.06
N VAL A 90 -13.05 -22.23 9.72
CA VAL A 90 -13.63 -23.41 9.05
C VAL A 90 -12.75 -24.64 9.25
N ALA A 91 -11.43 -24.48 9.19
CA ALA A 91 -10.48 -25.58 9.37
C ALA A 91 -10.51 -26.17 10.79
N ALA A 92 -10.80 -25.34 11.81
CA ALA A 92 -10.77 -25.75 13.21
C ALA A 92 -11.80 -26.86 13.56
N ARG A 93 -12.88 -27.02 12.79
CA ARG A 93 -13.86 -28.12 12.90
C ARG A 93 -14.32 -28.45 14.34
N GLY A 94 -14.37 -27.46 15.24
CA GLY A 94 -14.78 -27.65 16.63
C GLY A 94 -13.68 -28.05 17.61
N LYS A 95 -12.42 -28.22 17.16
CA LYS A 95 -11.30 -28.47 18.08
C LYS A 95 -10.99 -27.20 18.88
N PRO A 96 -10.93 -27.26 20.22
CA PRO A 96 -10.80 -26.07 21.06
C PRO A 96 -9.48 -25.31 20.82
N GLU A 97 -8.40 -26.02 20.53
CA GLU A 97 -7.08 -25.45 20.28
C GLU A 97 -7.01 -24.65 18.97
N GLU A 98 -7.50 -25.24 17.87
CA GLU A 98 -7.54 -24.59 16.57
C GLU A 98 -8.54 -23.43 16.54
N LEU A 99 -9.66 -23.55 17.27
CA LEU A 99 -10.63 -22.47 17.45
C LEU A 99 -10.03 -21.27 18.20
N LYS A 100 -9.24 -21.52 19.24
CA LYS A 100 -8.54 -20.45 19.97
C LYS A 100 -7.57 -19.71 19.05
N LYS A 101 -6.85 -20.45 18.20
CA LYS A 101 -5.95 -19.86 17.20
C LYS A 101 -6.70 -19.03 16.17
N ALA A 102 -7.85 -19.51 15.68
CA ALA A 102 -8.70 -18.79 14.73
C ALA A 102 -9.23 -17.47 15.33
N LYS A 103 -9.70 -17.51 16.59
CA LYS A 103 -10.13 -16.32 17.34
C LYS A 103 -9.01 -15.30 17.49
N ASN A 104 -7.82 -15.74 17.88
CA ASN A 104 -6.68 -14.84 18.02
C ASN A 104 -6.30 -14.19 16.68
N ALA A 105 -6.27 -14.97 15.60
CA ALA A 105 -5.99 -14.45 14.26
C ALA A 105 -7.02 -13.39 13.82
N LEU A 106 -8.30 -13.61 14.12
CA LEU A 106 -9.36 -12.64 13.85
C LEU A 106 -9.17 -11.37 14.70
N LEU A 107 -8.87 -11.49 15.99
CA LEU A 107 -8.63 -10.33 16.86
C LEU A 107 -7.45 -9.48 16.37
N TYR A 108 -6.32 -10.10 16.02
CA TYR A 108 -5.19 -9.37 15.46
C TYR A 108 -5.52 -8.68 14.13
N THR A 109 -6.36 -9.32 13.31
CA THR A 109 -6.83 -8.73 12.05
C THR A 109 -7.71 -7.50 12.30
N ILE A 110 -8.63 -7.57 13.26
CA ILE A 110 -9.49 -6.44 13.65
C ILE A 110 -8.65 -5.30 14.21
N ILE A 111 -7.67 -5.59 15.07
CA ILE A 111 -6.78 -4.58 15.63
C ILE A 111 -5.96 -3.91 14.52
N GLY A 112 -5.40 -4.67 13.58
CA GLY A 112 -4.68 -4.12 12.43
C GLY A 112 -5.56 -3.23 11.54
N ALA A 113 -6.79 -3.66 11.27
CA ALA A 113 -7.77 -2.86 10.53
C ALA A 113 -8.15 -1.57 11.27
N ALA A 114 -8.36 -1.65 12.58
CA ALA A 114 -8.68 -0.49 13.42
C ALA A 114 -7.52 0.53 13.44
N ILE A 115 -6.27 0.07 13.49
CA ILE A 115 -5.10 0.94 13.42
C ILE A 115 -5.00 1.59 12.05
N LEU A 116 -5.23 0.85 10.96
CA LEU A 116 -5.19 1.39 9.60
C LEU A 116 -6.20 2.53 9.42
N LEU A 117 -7.45 2.30 9.83
CA LEU A 117 -8.53 3.29 9.76
C LEU A 117 -8.31 4.45 10.74
N GLY A 118 -7.87 4.14 11.97
CA GLY A 118 -7.60 5.12 13.01
C GLY A 118 -6.46 6.05 12.65
N SER A 119 -5.40 5.54 12.03
CA SER A 119 -4.26 6.36 11.60
C SER A 119 -4.67 7.38 10.53
N TRP A 120 -5.58 7.02 9.62
CA TRP A 120 -6.13 7.96 8.64
C TRP A 120 -7.01 9.02 9.29
N ALA A 121 -7.90 8.60 10.20
CA ALA A 121 -8.78 9.52 10.91
C ALA A 121 -8.01 10.55 11.74
N ILE A 122 -6.97 10.12 12.48
CA ILE A 122 -6.13 11.01 13.27
C ILE A 122 -5.35 11.98 12.36
N ALA A 123 -4.79 11.49 11.25
CA ALA A 123 -4.07 12.33 10.30
C ALA A 123 -4.98 13.43 9.72
N GLN A 124 -6.23 13.09 9.36
CA GLN A 124 -7.21 14.06 8.87
C GLN A 124 -7.55 15.11 9.91
N LEU A 125 -7.78 14.71 11.17
CA LEU A 125 -8.08 15.66 12.26
C LEU A 125 -6.95 16.67 12.49
N ILE A 126 -5.70 16.22 12.45
CA ILE A 126 -4.53 17.11 12.58
C ILE A 126 -4.47 18.08 11.39
N SER A 127 -4.73 17.56 10.19
CA SER A 127 -4.71 18.34 8.95
C SER A 127 -5.76 19.45 8.96
N ASP A 128 -6.99 19.12 9.34
CA ASP A 128 -8.09 20.06 9.42
C ASP A 128 -7.81 21.15 10.47
N THR A 129 -7.19 20.79 11.60
CA THR A 129 -6.82 21.76 12.65
C THR A 129 -5.72 22.72 12.18
N VAL A 130 -4.72 22.22 11.44
CA VAL A 130 -3.62 23.06 10.93
C VAL A 130 -4.10 23.96 9.78
N LEU A 131 -5.05 23.50 8.95
CA LEU A 131 -5.64 24.30 7.88
C LEU A 131 -6.67 25.32 8.38
N ALA A 132 -7.27 25.09 9.55
CA ALA A 132 -8.22 26.02 10.18
C ALA A 132 -7.53 27.21 10.87
N LEU A 133 -6.20 27.20 10.99
CA LEU A 133 -5.38 28.29 11.52
C LEU A 133 -4.75 29.10 10.38
#